data_AF-A0A8T0WXZ9-F1
#
_entry.id   AF-A0A8T0WXZ9-F1
#
_cell.length_a   1.000
_cell.length_b   1.000
_cell.length_c   1.000
_cell.angle_alpha   90.00
_cell.angle_beta   90.00
_cell.angle_gamma   90.00
#
_symmetry.space_group_name_H-M   'P 1'
#
loop_
_entity.id
_entity.type
_entity.pdbx_description
1 polymer ?
#
loop_
_entity_poly.entity_id
_entity_poly.type
_entity_poly.pdbx_seq_one_letter_code
_entity_poly.pdbx_strand_id
1 'polypeptide(L)'
;MQGILAVRSGASRAPLHVLFAWRRGARTRWLHGGGGGSGLRDAEEEDVPYADVPRPGRRWERKPYVTPMKVLIRRAKEERQTRRENPCRVLEHPPDNGLLVPHLVGVARRVHAARERLLDGLTRLVEGEDAIPVKRCRFCSEVHVGRVGHEIRTCEGRDSGARNSLHVWRPGTVRDVVGFPYCYHLFDRVGKPRVVHKEKYDVPRLPAILELCIQAGVDVDRYPTKRRTRPVYSIEGRIADFEPDEAGDSEPGASSEPPACSPLPSPAAPTAICSFSPDDSDEQKEEEEEEVTVPELASRTLQSWLDMRSGAARLMKKYSVHTCGYCPEVQVGPKGHKVRMCRATKHQQRDGQHAWQEATVDDLVRPSYVWHVADPGDGGGPPLANELKRYYGKAPAVVELCVQAGAPVPAAYRSMMRLDVVPPARDEYDLVA
;
A
#
# COMPACT_ATOMS: atom_id res chain seq x y z
N MET A 1 24.95 -14.56 -87.74
CA MET A 1 24.29 -14.11 -88.98
C MET A 1 22.78 -14.18 -88.77
N GLN A 2 22.09 -13.08 -89.10
CA GLN A 2 20.73 -12.98 -89.67
C GLN A 2 19.57 -13.75 -88.98
N GLY A 3 18.39 -13.18 -88.78
CA GLY A 3 17.81 -12.00 -89.39
C GLY A 3 16.42 -11.67 -88.82
N ILE A 4 15.98 -10.50 -89.24
CA ILE A 4 14.81 -9.71 -88.87
C ILE A 4 13.55 -10.16 -89.63
N LEU A 5 12.36 -9.86 -89.09
CA LEU A 5 11.14 -9.26 -89.72
C LEU A 5 9.89 -9.70 -88.92
N ALA A 6 8.79 -8.98 -88.72
CA ALA A 6 8.36 -7.57 -88.77
C ALA A 6 6.88 -7.56 -88.25
N VAL A 7 6.51 -6.65 -87.33
CA VAL A 7 5.46 -5.59 -87.43
C VAL A 7 4.00 -6.11 -87.59
N ARG A 8 2.98 -5.78 -86.76
CA ARG A 8 2.36 -4.44 -86.52
C ARG A 8 1.26 -4.42 -85.40
N SER A 9 1.24 -3.32 -84.61
CA SER A 9 0.12 -2.48 -84.12
C SER A 9 -0.99 -2.95 -83.16
N GLY A 10 -1.10 -2.21 -82.03
CA GLY A 10 -2.35 -1.96 -81.28
C GLY A 10 -2.13 -1.20 -79.95
N ALA A 11 -2.66 0.03 -79.83
CA ALA A 11 -2.59 0.93 -78.65
C ALA A 11 -3.33 0.37 -77.40
N SER A 12 -3.24 0.83 -76.14
CA SER A 12 -2.98 2.17 -75.55
C SER A 12 -2.73 2.07 -74.02
N ARG A 13 -1.74 2.86 -73.55
CA ARG A 13 -1.57 3.64 -72.29
C ARG A 13 -1.80 3.08 -70.87
N ALA A 14 -0.79 3.39 -70.05
CA ALA A 14 -0.53 3.09 -68.62
C ALA A 14 -1.27 3.99 -67.60
N PRO A 15 -1.14 3.70 -66.29
CA PRO A 15 -1.30 4.70 -65.23
C PRO A 15 0.00 4.96 -64.44
N LEU A 16 0.20 6.22 -64.05
CA LEU A 16 1.15 6.67 -63.02
C LEU A 16 0.43 7.62 -62.02
N HIS A 17 0.89 7.54 -60.78
CA HIS A 17 0.60 8.30 -59.56
C HIS A 17 0.23 9.78 -59.70
N VAL A 18 -0.70 10.27 -58.84
CA VAL A 18 -0.66 11.62 -58.25
C VAL A 18 -1.31 11.66 -56.85
N LEU A 19 -0.63 12.33 -55.90
CA LEU A 19 -1.05 12.76 -54.56
C LEU A 19 -2.03 13.94 -54.61
N PHE A 20 -3.03 14.01 -53.72
CA PHE A 20 -3.66 15.30 -53.40
C PHE A 20 -4.04 15.46 -51.92
N ALA A 21 -3.62 16.59 -51.36
CA ALA A 21 -4.00 17.15 -50.08
C ALA A 21 -5.41 17.76 -50.14
N TRP A 22 -6.17 17.72 -49.03
CA TRP A 22 -7.40 18.50 -48.90
C TRP A 22 -7.43 19.35 -47.62
N ARG A 23 -7.68 20.64 -47.84
CA ARG A 23 -7.84 21.73 -46.87
C ARG A 23 -9.26 21.77 -46.28
N ARG A 24 -9.35 22.44 -45.13
CA ARG A 24 -10.55 22.87 -44.41
C ARG A 24 -11.50 23.71 -45.25
N GLY A 25 -12.81 23.55 -45.03
CA GLY A 25 -13.86 24.45 -45.49
C GLY A 25 -15.05 24.45 -44.51
N ALA A 26 -15.41 25.63 -44.04
CA ALA A 26 -16.50 25.90 -43.09
C ALA A 26 -17.89 25.70 -43.71
N ARG A 27 -18.90 25.39 -42.87
CA ARG A 27 -20.31 25.60 -43.20
C ARG A 27 -21.06 26.23 -42.03
N THR A 28 -21.66 27.38 -42.33
CA THR A 28 -22.55 28.18 -41.50
C THR A 28 -24.01 27.73 -41.66
N ARG A 29 -24.66 27.55 -40.51
CA ARG A 29 -26.00 27.99 -40.07
C ARG A 29 -27.13 28.11 -41.11
N TRP A 30 -28.19 27.32 -40.89
CA TRP A 30 -29.58 27.72 -41.11
C TRP A 30 -30.40 27.43 -39.84
N LEU A 31 -31.27 28.38 -39.50
CA LEU A 31 -32.05 28.49 -38.26
C LEU A 31 -33.51 28.09 -38.52
N HIS A 32 -34.05 27.24 -37.65
CA HIS A 32 -35.42 27.25 -37.11
C HIS A 32 -35.28 26.49 -35.77
N GLY A 33 -35.67 26.96 -34.58
CA GLY A 33 -36.69 27.94 -34.21
C GLY A 33 -37.77 27.20 -33.42
N GLY A 34 -37.60 27.04 -32.10
CA GLY A 34 -38.68 26.61 -31.19
C GLY A 34 -38.27 25.74 -30.00
N GLY A 35 -38.49 26.26 -28.79
CA GLY A 35 -38.71 25.44 -27.58
C GLY A 35 -37.52 25.33 -26.62
N GLY A 36 -37.38 26.32 -25.73
CA GLY A 36 -36.43 26.33 -24.63
C GLY A 36 -36.77 25.30 -23.54
N GLY A 37 -35.71 24.74 -22.96
CA GLY A 37 -35.77 23.86 -21.79
C GLY A 37 -34.33 23.59 -21.38
N SER A 38 -33.82 24.42 -20.47
CA SER A 38 -32.49 24.30 -19.87
C SER A 38 -32.31 22.92 -19.24
N GLY A 39 -31.40 22.10 -19.76
CA GLY A 39 -30.91 20.87 -19.13
C GLY A 39 -29.98 21.18 -17.94
N LEU A 40 -30.51 21.89 -16.96
CA LEU A 40 -29.94 22.19 -15.66
C LEU A 40 -30.99 21.71 -14.65
N ARG A 41 -30.60 20.73 -13.80
CA ARG A 41 -31.43 19.92 -12.88
C ARG A 41 -31.98 18.70 -13.62
N ASP A 42 -31.55 17.47 -13.33
CA ASP A 42 -31.49 16.86 -12.01
C ASP A 42 -30.15 16.14 -11.75
N ALA A 43 -29.24 16.88 -11.13
CA ALA A 43 -28.33 16.31 -10.15
C ALA A 43 -29.10 16.25 -8.82
N GLU A 44 -30.13 15.41 -8.78
CA GLU A 44 -30.91 15.16 -7.58
C GLU A 44 -30.09 14.23 -6.67
N GLU A 45 -29.66 14.81 -5.55
CA GLU A 45 -29.27 14.16 -4.30
C GLU A 45 -28.43 12.87 -4.44
N GLU A 46 -27.15 13.05 -4.80
CA GLU A 46 -26.15 12.18 -4.17
C GLU A 46 -26.11 12.56 -2.69
N ASP A 47 -26.97 11.91 -1.89
CA ASP A 47 -26.85 11.73 -0.44
C ASP A 47 -25.37 11.79 -0.08
N VAL A 48 -24.93 12.74 0.74
CA VAL A 48 -23.51 12.92 1.05
C VAL A 48 -23.12 11.87 2.09
N PRO A 49 -22.57 10.67 1.77
CA PRO A 49 -22.43 9.67 2.81
C PRO A 49 -21.03 9.83 3.42
N TYR A 50 -20.98 10.03 4.74
CA TYR A 50 -19.82 9.76 5.60
C TYR A 50 -18.53 10.48 5.23
N ALA A 51 -18.35 11.69 5.76
CA ALA A 51 -17.08 12.42 5.64
C ALA A 51 -15.90 11.65 6.25
N ASP A 52 -16.15 10.87 7.31
CA ASP A 52 -15.10 10.25 8.12
C ASP A 52 -14.56 8.94 7.53
N VAL A 53 -15.30 8.26 6.65
CA VAL A 53 -14.82 7.05 5.96
C VAL A 53 -14.09 7.46 4.69
N PRO A 54 -12.77 7.19 4.56
CA PRO A 54 -12.05 7.49 3.33
C PRO A 54 -12.68 6.75 2.16
N ARG A 55 -13.13 7.49 1.14
CA ARG A 55 -13.64 6.89 -0.09
C ARG A 55 -12.46 6.45 -0.94
N PRO A 56 -12.31 5.14 -1.23
CA PRO A 56 -11.32 4.70 -2.19
C PRO A 56 -11.61 5.38 -3.53
N GLY A 57 -10.64 6.13 -4.05
CA GLY A 57 -10.75 6.68 -5.41
C GLY A 57 -10.88 5.56 -6.44
N ARG A 58 -11.39 5.87 -7.62
CA ARG A 58 -11.56 4.86 -8.68
C ARG A 58 -10.18 4.28 -9.03
N ARG A 59 -10.12 2.99 -9.40
CA ARG A 59 -8.85 2.28 -9.67
C ARG A 59 -7.93 2.96 -10.70
N TRP A 60 -8.49 3.76 -11.61
CA TRP A 60 -7.76 4.52 -12.64
C TRP A 60 -7.45 5.97 -12.28
N GLU A 61 -7.99 6.45 -11.16
CA GLU A 61 -7.70 7.76 -10.61
C GLU A 61 -6.41 7.71 -9.83
N ARG A 62 -5.69 8.83 -9.88
CA ARG A 62 -4.47 8.97 -9.11
C ARG A 62 -4.84 9.26 -7.66
N LYS A 63 -4.15 8.62 -6.72
CA LYS A 63 -4.16 9.01 -5.31
C LYS A 63 -3.87 10.51 -5.16
N PRO A 64 -4.63 11.25 -4.35
CA PRO A 64 -4.37 12.66 -4.08
C PRO A 64 -2.93 12.88 -3.60
N TYR A 65 -2.33 14.01 -3.96
CA TYR A 65 -1.03 14.39 -3.41
C TYR A 65 -1.21 14.92 -2.00
N VAL A 66 -0.39 14.45 -1.06
CA VAL A 66 -0.35 14.95 0.32
C VAL A 66 0.11 16.41 0.33
N THR A 67 1.19 16.71 -0.38
CA THR A 67 1.68 18.08 -0.58
C THR A 67 1.21 18.62 -1.94
N PRO A 68 0.61 19.83 -2.00
CA PRO A 68 0.19 20.43 -3.27
C PRO A 68 1.32 20.52 -4.31
N MET A 69 1.01 20.20 -5.57
CA MET A 69 2.01 20.16 -6.66
C MET A 69 2.83 21.44 -6.80
N LYS A 70 2.21 22.62 -6.62
CA LYS A 70 2.93 23.91 -6.69
C LYS A 70 4.03 24.01 -5.63
N VAL A 71 3.81 23.48 -4.43
CA VAL A 71 4.79 23.46 -3.34
C VAL A 71 5.93 22.49 -3.67
N LEU A 72 5.61 21.30 -4.20
CA LEU A 72 6.63 20.34 -4.64
C LEU A 72 7.54 20.90 -5.74
N ILE A 73 6.94 21.58 -6.74
CA ILE A 73 7.69 22.24 -7.81
C ILE A 73 8.60 23.33 -7.25
N ARG A 74 8.11 24.15 -6.31
CA ARG A 74 8.90 25.19 -5.66
C ARG A 74 10.10 24.60 -4.90
N ARG A 75 9.87 23.60 -4.04
CA ARG A 75 10.95 22.89 -3.31
C ARG A 75 11.99 22.30 -4.24
N ALA A 76 11.57 21.70 -5.36
CA ALA A 76 12.49 21.13 -6.34
C ALA A 76 13.35 22.19 -7.05
N LYS A 77 12.81 23.39 -7.29
CA LYS A 77 13.57 24.52 -7.87
C LYS A 77 14.59 25.07 -6.87
N GLU A 78 14.19 25.26 -5.62
CA GLU A 78 15.07 25.70 -4.52
C GLU A 78 16.21 24.69 -4.30
N GLU A 79 15.91 23.39 -4.26
CA GLU A 79 16.90 22.32 -4.15
C GLU A 79 17.86 22.29 -5.36
N ARG A 80 17.36 22.54 -6.57
CA ARG A 80 18.22 22.65 -7.76
C ARG A 80 19.14 23.88 -7.70
N GLN A 81 18.65 25.00 -7.18
CA GLN A 81 19.42 26.23 -7.04
C GLN A 81 20.52 26.07 -5.97
N THR A 82 20.17 25.56 -4.78
CA THR A 82 21.15 25.32 -3.71
C THR A 82 22.25 24.35 -4.13
N ARG A 83 21.92 23.32 -4.93
CA ARG A 83 22.93 22.40 -5.51
C ARG A 83 23.84 23.05 -6.55
N ARG A 84 23.38 24.11 -7.22
CA ARG A 84 24.18 24.87 -8.18
C ARG A 84 25.12 25.85 -7.46
N GLU A 85 24.64 26.47 -6.40
CA GLU A 85 25.40 27.43 -5.59
C GLU A 85 26.45 26.72 -4.73
N ASN A 86 26.10 25.57 -4.14
CA ASN A 86 26.98 24.77 -3.28
C ASN A 86 27.17 23.35 -3.86
N PRO A 87 28.03 23.18 -4.88
CA PRO A 87 28.22 21.89 -5.56
C PRO A 87 28.85 20.84 -4.64
N CYS A 88 29.67 21.25 -3.68
CA CYS A 88 30.24 20.41 -2.63
C CYS A 88 29.62 20.82 -1.30
N ARG A 89 28.71 20.01 -0.74
CA ARG A 89 28.08 20.29 0.55
C ARG A 89 28.01 19.05 1.42
N VAL A 90 28.19 19.23 2.72
CA VAL A 90 27.84 18.22 3.72
C VAL A 90 26.33 18.09 3.75
N LEU A 91 25.80 16.86 3.79
CA LEU A 91 24.40 16.68 4.13
C LEU A 91 24.28 16.92 5.65
N GLU A 92 23.62 18.01 6.03
CA GLU A 92 23.65 18.46 7.43
C GLU A 92 22.78 17.61 8.35
N HIS A 93 21.65 17.11 7.86
CA HIS A 93 20.62 16.54 8.71
C HIS A 93 20.42 15.03 8.50
N PRO A 94 20.30 14.25 9.59
CA PRO A 94 19.84 12.87 9.51
C PRO A 94 18.34 12.83 9.17
N PRO A 95 17.87 11.81 8.44
CA PRO A 95 18.61 10.61 8.01
C PRO A 95 19.33 10.74 6.66
N ASP A 96 19.19 11.87 5.96
CA ASP A 96 19.69 12.08 4.60
C ASP A 96 21.22 12.05 4.53
N ASN A 97 21.88 12.47 5.61
CA ASN A 97 23.34 12.40 5.75
C ASN A 97 23.90 11.02 6.11
N GLY A 98 23.05 9.99 6.17
CA GLY A 98 23.43 8.62 6.48
C GLY A 98 23.43 8.25 7.96
N LEU A 99 23.41 9.23 8.85
CA LEU A 99 23.29 8.99 10.29
C LEU A 99 21.86 8.60 10.66
N LEU A 100 21.72 7.90 11.79
CA LEU A 100 20.42 7.67 12.41
C LEU A 100 19.91 8.95 13.09
N VAL A 101 18.60 9.03 13.30
CA VAL A 101 17.98 10.07 14.12
C VAL A 101 17.83 9.50 15.54
N PRO A 102 18.69 9.85 16.52
CA PRO A 102 18.80 9.10 17.78
C PRO A 102 17.48 8.97 18.56
N HIS A 103 16.72 10.07 18.66
CA HIS A 103 15.43 10.09 19.36
C HIS A 103 14.32 9.29 18.67
N LEU A 104 14.51 8.87 17.41
CA LEU A 104 13.56 8.03 16.68
C LEU A 104 13.89 6.53 16.74
N VAL A 105 15.09 6.15 17.17
CA VAL A 105 15.49 4.73 17.28
C VAL A 105 14.56 3.98 18.26
N GLY A 106 14.29 4.56 19.43
CA GLY A 106 13.34 3.99 20.39
C GLY A 106 11.90 3.94 19.87
N VAL A 107 11.51 4.88 18.99
CA VAL A 107 10.20 4.84 18.32
C VAL A 107 10.16 3.67 17.34
N ALA A 108 11.21 3.47 16.56
CA ALA A 108 11.31 2.37 15.60
C ALA A 108 11.22 0.99 16.27
N ARG A 109 11.93 0.80 17.39
CA ARG A 109 11.82 -0.44 18.19
C ARG A 109 10.41 -0.69 18.70
N ARG A 110 9.73 0.34 19.22
CA ARG A 110 8.33 0.22 19.66
C ARG A 110 7.37 -0.10 18.51
N VAL A 111 7.56 0.52 17.34
CA VAL A 111 6.76 0.22 16.14
C VAL A 111 6.96 -1.23 15.69
N HIS A 112 8.20 -1.71 15.68
CA HIS A 112 8.52 -3.10 15.36
C HIS A 112 7.84 -4.07 16.31
N ALA A 113 8.02 -3.88 17.62
CA ALA A 113 7.43 -4.75 18.64
C ALA A 113 5.89 -4.68 18.66
N ALA A 114 5.31 -3.49 18.44
CA ALA A 114 3.85 -3.33 18.33
C ALA A 114 3.29 -4.06 17.10
N ARG A 115 4.04 -4.09 15.99
CA ARG A 115 3.66 -4.88 14.81
C ARG A 115 3.65 -6.38 15.11
N GLU A 116 4.63 -6.89 15.84
CA GLU A 116 4.71 -8.31 16.21
C GLU A 116 3.56 -8.69 17.13
N ARG A 117 3.33 -7.92 18.21
CA ARG A 117 2.19 -8.13 19.12
C ARG A 117 0.83 -8.03 18.42
N LEU A 118 0.70 -7.10 17.46
CA LEU A 118 -0.50 -7.00 16.65
C LEU A 118 -0.75 -8.27 15.84
N LEU A 119 0.28 -8.77 15.15
CA LEU A 119 0.14 -9.97 14.32
C LEU A 119 -0.19 -11.20 15.16
N ASP A 120 0.49 -11.37 16.30
CA ASP A 120 0.20 -12.43 17.26
C ASP A 120 -1.24 -12.37 17.77
N GLY A 121 -1.66 -11.20 18.28
CA GLY A 121 -3.01 -10.99 18.79
C GLY A 121 -4.09 -11.22 17.72
N LEU A 122 -3.86 -10.75 16.48
CA LEU A 122 -4.78 -11.02 15.38
C LEU A 122 -4.85 -12.50 15.01
N THR A 123 -3.73 -13.21 15.01
CA THR A 123 -3.72 -14.66 14.78
C THR A 123 -4.57 -15.37 15.83
N ARG A 124 -4.38 -15.05 17.11
CA ARG A 124 -5.17 -15.64 18.20
C ARG A 124 -6.67 -15.30 18.09
N LEU A 125 -7.03 -14.07 17.73
CA LEU A 125 -8.44 -13.66 17.58
C LEU A 125 -9.13 -14.23 16.33
N VAL A 126 -8.40 -14.53 15.25
CA VAL A 126 -8.98 -15.00 13.98
C VAL A 126 -8.90 -16.52 13.83
N GLU A 127 -7.89 -17.17 14.43
CA GLU A 127 -7.56 -18.59 14.24
C GLU A 127 -7.57 -19.40 15.56
N GLY A 128 -7.78 -18.75 16.72
CA GLY A 128 -7.85 -19.41 18.03
C GLY A 128 -9.17 -20.14 18.30
N GLU A 129 -9.32 -20.65 19.53
CA GLU A 129 -10.49 -21.46 19.94
C GLU A 129 -11.80 -20.64 19.91
N ASP A 130 -11.77 -19.43 20.47
CA ASP A 130 -12.86 -18.45 20.42
C ASP A 130 -12.74 -17.51 19.21
N ALA A 131 -12.32 -18.04 18.05
CA ALA A 131 -12.08 -17.24 16.86
C ALA A 131 -13.31 -16.47 16.41
N ILE A 132 -13.12 -15.16 16.17
CA ILE A 132 -14.12 -14.32 15.50
C ILE A 132 -13.98 -14.52 13.99
N PRO A 133 -15.03 -15.01 13.30
CA PRO A 133 -14.90 -15.31 11.89
C PRO A 133 -14.68 -14.07 11.04
N VAL A 134 -13.69 -14.13 10.16
CA VAL A 134 -13.47 -13.12 9.12
C VAL A 134 -13.91 -13.70 7.78
N LYS A 135 -14.62 -12.92 6.98
CA LYS A 135 -15.02 -13.24 5.61
C LYS A 135 -14.36 -12.28 4.64
N ARG A 136 -13.90 -12.80 3.50
CA ARG A 136 -13.44 -12.00 2.36
C ARG A 136 -14.26 -12.31 1.13
N CYS A 137 -14.48 -11.31 0.28
CA CYS A 137 -15.11 -11.55 -1.01
C CYS A 137 -14.15 -12.29 -1.94
N ARG A 138 -14.69 -13.25 -2.73
CA ARG A 138 -13.92 -13.96 -3.76
C ARG A 138 -13.47 -13.05 -4.91
N PHE A 139 -14.23 -11.99 -5.20
CA PHE A 139 -14.10 -11.23 -6.44
C PHE A 139 -13.62 -9.80 -6.28
N CYS A 140 -13.70 -9.23 -5.08
CA CYS A 140 -13.20 -7.89 -4.77
C CYS A 140 -12.42 -7.90 -3.44
N SER A 141 -11.92 -6.75 -3.02
CA SER A 141 -11.13 -6.61 -1.78
C SER A 141 -11.97 -6.34 -0.53
N GLU A 142 -13.30 -6.48 -0.61
CA GLU A 142 -14.18 -6.25 0.56
C GLU A 142 -14.06 -7.41 1.56
N VAL A 143 -14.04 -7.03 2.83
CA VAL A 143 -13.87 -7.90 4.00
C VAL A 143 -15.05 -7.62 4.94
N HIS A 144 -15.44 -8.63 5.70
CA HIS A 144 -16.46 -8.55 6.73
C HIS A 144 -15.99 -9.32 7.96
N VAL A 145 -16.23 -8.76 9.14
CA VAL A 145 -15.96 -9.42 10.42
C VAL A 145 -17.31 -9.87 10.99
N GLY A 146 -17.50 -11.18 11.07
CA GLY A 146 -18.75 -11.80 11.49
C GLY A 146 -18.96 -13.21 10.93
N ARG A 147 -19.86 -13.97 11.57
CA ARG A 147 -20.19 -15.35 11.20
C ARG A 147 -20.77 -15.47 9.78
N VAL A 148 -21.65 -14.55 9.41
CA VAL A 148 -22.35 -14.50 8.12
C VAL A 148 -22.02 -13.19 7.42
N GLY A 149 -21.58 -13.25 6.17
CA GLY A 149 -21.27 -12.04 5.41
C GLY A 149 -22.51 -11.20 5.11
N HIS A 150 -22.34 -9.88 4.97
CA HIS A 150 -23.44 -8.96 4.72
C HIS A 150 -24.11 -9.13 3.35
N GLU A 151 -25.34 -8.61 3.25
CA GLU A 151 -26.17 -8.60 2.03
C GLU A 151 -26.08 -7.28 1.24
N ILE A 152 -25.29 -6.33 1.74
CA ILE A 152 -25.08 -5.02 1.10
C ILE A 152 -24.47 -5.20 -0.30
N ARG A 153 -25.11 -4.60 -1.32
CA ARG A 153 -24.81 -4.73 -2.75
C ARG A 153 -23.69 -3.77 -3.19
N THR A 154 -22.48 -3.99 -2.71
CA THR A 154 -21.29 -3.14 -2.99
C THR A 154 -20.18 -3.85 -3.77
N CYS A 155 -20.40 -5.07 -4.24
CA CYS A 155 -19.36 -5.83 -4.94
C CYS A 155 -19.02 -5.20 -6.29
N GLU A 156 -17.78 -4.73 -6.43
CA GLU A 156 -17.21 -4.24 -7.69
C GLU A 156 -16.35 -5.30 -8.41
N GLY A 157 -16.42 -6.54 -7.94
CA GLY A 157 -15.65 -7.64 -8.48
C GLY A 157 -16.11 -8.08 -9.87
N ARG A 158 -15.30 -8.94 -10.51
CA ARG A 158 -15.65 -9.54 -11.81
C ARG A 158 -17.06 -10.14 -11.80
N ASP A 159 -17.84 -9.88 -12.86
CA ASP A 159 -19.23 -10.36 -13.03
C ASP A 159 -20.19 -9.90 -11.92
N SER A 160 -19.93 -8.74 -11.29
CA SER A 160 -20.81 -8.16 -10.26
C SER A 160 -22.23 -7.92 -10.76
N GLY A 161 -22.39 -7.43 -12.00
CA GLY A 161 -23.71 -7.18 -12.59
C GLY A 161 -24.60 -8.43 -12.63
N ALA A 162 -24.04 -9.59 -13.00
CA ALA A 162 -24.77 -10.86 -13.02
C ALA A 162 -25.17 -11.35 -11.62
N ARG A 163 -24.48 -10.90 -10.57
CA ARG A 163 -24.77 -11.22 -9.16
C ARG A 163 -25.52 -10.10 -8.44
N ASN A 164 -26.05 -9.10 -9.16
CA ASN A 164 -26.70 -7.94 -8.56
C ASN A 164 -25.83 -7.24 -7.50
N SER A 165 -24.52 -7.13 -7.78
CA SER A 165 -23.51 -6.57 -6.88
C SER A 165 -23.39 -7.24 -5.51
N LEU A 166 -23.87 -8.48 -5.36
CA LEU A 166 -23.68 -9.28 -4.17
C LEU A 166 -22.26 -9.85 -4.08
N HIS A 167 -21.80 -9.97 -2.84
CA HIS A 167 -20.53 -10.59 -2.50
C HIS A 167 -20.64 -12.10 -2.45
N VAL A 168 -19.54 -12.76 -2.79
CA VAL A 168 -19.40 -14.21 -2.60
C VAL A 168 -18.35 -14.44 -1.53
N TRP A 169 -18.83 -14.67 -0.31
CA TRP A 169 -18.02 -14.75 0.89
C TRP A 169 -17.24 -16.07 0.97
N ARG A 170 -15.98 -15.97 1.40
CA ARG A 170 -15.08 -17.07 1.71
C ARG A 170 -14.42 -16.81 3.06
N PRO A 171 -13.91 -17.84 3.75
CA PRO A 171 -13.08 -17.64 4.94
C PRO A 171 -11.93 -16.67 4.63
N GLY A 172 -11.81 -15.64 5.47
CA GLY A 172 -10.71 -14.69 5.48
C GLY A 172 -9.62 -15.11 6.46
N THR A 173 -8.51 -14.38 6.43
CA THR A 173 -7.31 -14.61 7.24
C THR A 173 -6.86 -13.29 7.87
N VAL A 174 -5.87 -13.35 8.77
CA VAL A 174 -5.22 -12.16 9.35
C VAL A 174 -4.76 -11.15 8.28
N ARG A 175 -4.31 -11.63 7.12
CA ARG A 175 -3.85 -10.78 5.99
C ARG A 175 -4.97 -9.98 5.33
N ASP A 176 -6.22 -10.41 5.48
CA ASP A 176 -7.38 -9.69 4.98
C ASP A 176 -7.81 -8.58 5.96
N VAL A 177 -7.57 -8.80 7.27
CA VAL A 177 -7.84 -7.83 8.34
C VAL A 177 -6.86 -6.66 8.29
N VAL A 178 -5.56 -6.94 8.10
CA VAL A 178 -4.51 -5.91 8.05
C VAL A 178 -3.56 -6.10 6.87
N GLY A 179 -3.37 -5.03 6.09
CA GLY A 179 -2.50 -5.03 4.92
C GLY A 179 -1.15 -4.36 5.17
N PHE A 180 -0.06 -5.15 5.11
CA PHE A 180 1.32 -4.63 5.06
C PHE A 180 1.87 -4.71 3.63
N PRO A 181 1.93 -3.59 2.88
CA PRO A 181 2.57 -3.57 1.57
C PRO A 181 4.06 -3.87 1.70
N TYR A 182 4.61 -4.48 0.66
CA TYR A 182 6.02 -4.84 0.60
C TYR A 182 6.80 -3.81 -0.21
N CYS A 183 8.02 -3.49 0.21
CA CYS A 183 8.97 -2.71 -0.58
C CYS A 183 10.27 -3.50 -0.79
N TYR A 184 11.21 -2.95 -1.55
CA TYR A 184 12.57 -3.48 -1.60
C TYR A 184 13.39 -2.98 -0.43
N HIS A 185 14.25 -3.85 0.10
CA HIS A 185 15.22 -3.49 1.11
C HIS A 185 16.34 -2.59 0.55
N LEU A 186 16.77 -1.58 1.31
CA LEU A 186 17.91 -0.73 0.94
C LEU A 186 19.08 -0.92 1.93
N PHE A 187 20.00 -1.82 1.59
CA PHE A 187 21.23 -2.06 2.37
C PHE A 187 22.02 -0.75 2.61
N ASP A 188 22.21 0.06 1.57
CA ASP A 188 22.78 1.40 1.70
C ASP A 188 21.83 2.43 1.10
N ARG A 189 20.97 3.01 1.95
CA ARG A 189 20.00 4.03 1.53
C ARG A 189 20.63 5.30 0.97
N VAL A 190 21.89 5.59 1.29
CA VAL A 190 22.55 6.84 0.88
C VAL A 190 23.37 6.61 -0.38
N GLY A 191 24.28 5.63 -0.37
CA GLY A 191 25.11 5.30 -1.53
C GLY A 191 24.31 4.68 -2.67
N LYS A 192 23.30 3.85 -2.36
CA LYS A 192 22.41 3.20 -3.34
C LYS A 192 20.93 3.49 -3.01
N PRO A 193 20.46 4.73 -3.26
CA PRO A 193 19.18 5.22 -2.74
C PRO A 193 17.92 4.62 -3.39
N ARG A 194 18.06 3.66 -4.30
CA ARG A 194 16.94 3.01 -5.01
C ARG A 194 17.40 1.71 -5.68
N VAL A 195 16.50 0.74 -5.76
CA VAL A 195 16.67 -0.48 -6.55
C VAL A 195 16.38 -0.21 -8.03
N VAL A 196 17.23 -0.70 -8.94
CA VAL A 196 16.97 -0.63 -10.38
C VAL A 196 16.31 -1.90 -10.91
N HIS A 197 15.72 -1.83 -12.11
CA HIS A 197 14.90 -2.94 -12.61
C HIS A 197 15.64 -4.28 -12.74
N LYS A 198 16.93 -4.26 -13.07
CA LYS A 198 17.73 -5.49 -13.23
C LYS A 198 17.93 -6.23 -11.90
N GLU A 199 17.94 -5.50 -10.79
CA GLU A 199 18.24 -6.00 -9.44
C GLU A 199 16.99 -6.52 -8.71
N LYS A 200 15.82 -6.52 -9.36
CA LYS A 200 14.52 -6.81 -8.72
C LYS A 200 14.42 -8.25 -8.17
N TYR A 201 15.26 -9.16 -8.65
CA TYR A 201 15.32 -10.54 -8.18
C TYR A 201 16.43 -10.77 -7.15
N ASP A 202 17.43 -9.88 -7.14
CA ASP A 202 18.60 -9.99 -6.24
C ASP A 202 18.34 -9.27 -4.91
N VAL A 203 17.52 -8.22 -4.94
CA VAL A 203 17.21 -7.43 -3.74
C VAL A 203 15.97 -8.01 -3.04
N PRO A 204 16.07 -8.36 -1.74
CA PRO A 204 14.95 -8.92 -1.02
C PRO A 204 13.82 -7.90 -0.85
N ARG A 205 12.60 -8.43 -0.74
CA ARG A 205 11.40 -7.66 -0.41
C ARG A 205 10.91 -8.00 0.98
N LEU A 206 10.43 -6.99 1.69
CA LEU A 206 9.95 -7.08 3.07
C LEU A 206 8.79 -6.11 3.30
N PRO A 207 7.99 -6.28 4.37
CA PRO A 207 6.96 -5.32 4.74
C PRO A 207 7.55 -3.91 4.87
N ALA A 208 6.93 -2.92 4.24
CA ALA A 208 7.45 -1.56 4.20
C ALA A 208 7.54 -0.93 5.60
N ILE A 209 6.63 -1.28 6.51
CA ILE A 209 6.75 -0.85 7.91
C ILE A 209 7.98 -1.44 8.62
N LEU A 210 8.38 -2.66 8.28
CA LEU A 210 9.60 -3.29 8.80
C LEU A 210 10.84 -2.58 8.24
N GLU A 211 10.88 -2.33 6.92
CA GLU A 211 11.94 -1.54 6.29
C GLU A 211 12.06 -0.14 6.92
N LEU A 212 10.94 0.53 7.22
CA LEU A 212 10.95 1.82 7.90
C LEU A 212 11.61 1.74 9.29
N CYS A 213 11.29 0.70 10.06
CA CYS A 213 11.92 0.47 11.37
C CYS A 213 13.42 0.20 11.21
N ILE A 214 13.80 -0.62 10.22
CA ILE A 214 15.19 -0.94 9.92
C ILE A 214 15.96 0.33 9.56
N GLN A 215 15.45 1.15 8.64
CA GLN A 215 16.10 2.40 8.27
C GLN A 215 16.21 3.39 9.45
N ALA A 216 15.30 3.28 10.42
CA ALA A 216 15.28 4.08 11.64
C ALA A 216 16.11 3.52 12.81
N GLY A 217 16.84 2.41 12.62
CA GLY A 217 17.80 1.89 13.61
C GLY A 217 17.33 0.65 14.37
N VAL A 218 16.32 -0.07 13.87
CA VAL A 218 16.10 -1.46 14.28
C VAL A 218 17.04 -2.36 13.47
N ASP A 219 17.69 -3.30 14.14
CA ASP A 219 18.59 -4.24 13.48
C ASP A 219 17.88 -5.59 13.38
N VAL A 220 17.94 -6.18 12.19
CA VAL A 220 17.31 -7.46 11.85
C VAL A 220 18.30 -8.22 11.00
N ASP A 221 18.83 -9.33 11.51
CA ASP A 221 19.97 -10.05 10.91
C ASP A 221 19.74 -10.44 9.45
N ARG A 222 18.50 -10.79 9.11
CA ARG A 222 18.11 -11.15 7.73
C ARG A 222 18.17 -9.97 6.75
N TYR A 223 18.13 -8.74 7.24
CA TYR A 223 18.07 -7.51 6.44
C TYR A 223 19.12 -6.49 6.94
N PRO A 224 20.41 -6.79 6.79
CA PRO A 224 21.48 -5.93 7.29
C PRO A 224 21.46 -4.58 6.58
N THR A 225 21.87 -3.50 7.25
CA THR A 225 21.90 -2.16 6.66
C THR A 225 23.18 -1.43 7.07
N LYS A 226 23.86 -0.80 6.12
CA LYS A 226 25.03 0.05 6.38
C LYS A 226 24.62 1.22 7.29
N ARG A 227 25.15 1.23 8.51
CA ARG A 227 25.02 2.33 9.48
C ARG A 227 26.29 3.15 9.45
N ARG A 228 26.16 4.46 9.27
CA ARG A 228 27.31 5.36 9.27
C ARG A 228 27.46 6.01 10.63
N THR A 229 28.70 6.21 11.05
CA THR A 229 29.03 7.00 12.25
C THR A 229 29.35 8.44 11.93
N ARG A 230 29.65 8.73 10.66
CA ARG A 230 29.98 10.08 10.15
C ARG A 230 29.05 10.49 9.01
N PRO A 231 28.74 11.79 8.87
CA PRO A 231 27.88 12.26 7.80
C PRO A 231 28.59 12.11 6.44
N VAL A 232 27.81 11.82 5.40
CA VAL A 232 28.30 11.80 4.02
C VAL A 232 28.31 13.20 3.39
N TYR A 233 29.06 13.32 2.30
CA TYR A 233 29.16 14.54 1.49
C TYR A 233 28.38 14.37 0.18
N SER A 234 27.89 15.47 -0.37
CA SER A 234 27.35 15.54 -1.73
C SER A 234 28.29 16.39 -2.58
N ILE A 235 28.99 15.76 -3.52
CA ILE A 235 29.91 16.38 -4.47
C ILE A 235 29.29 16.30 -5.86
N GLU A 236 28.93 17.45 -6.43
CA GLU A 236 28.21 17.58 -7.70
C GLU A 236 26.90 16.74 -7.74
N GLY A 237 26.33 16.47 -6.56
CA GLY A 237 25.15 15.63 -6.40
C GLY A 237 25.37 14.12 -6.40
N ARG A 238 26.63 13.68 -6.39
CA ARG A 238 27.00 12.31 -6.05
C ARG A 238 27.35 12.24 -4.58
N ILE A 239 27.01 11.13 -3.94
CA ILE A 239 27.39 10.87 -2.56
C ILE A 239 28.87 10.50 -2.54
N ALA A 240 29.64 11.19 -1.70
CA ALA A 240 30.99 10.84 -1.33
C ALA A 240 30.99 10.40 0.14
N ASP A 241 31.39 9.16 0.34
CA ASP A 241 31.49 8.51 1.64
C ASP A 241 32.98 8.27 1.92
N PHE A 242 33.49 8.87 2.98
CA PHE A 242 34.91 8.78 3.38
C PHE A 242 35.10 7.87 4.60
N GLU A 243 34.02 7.25 5.09
CA GLU A 243 34.12 6.20 6.09
C GLU A 243 34.76 4.98 5.41
N PRO A 244 35.87 4.43 5.96
CA PRO A 244 36.48 3.23 5.40
C PRO A 244 35.44 2.11 5.40
N ASP A 245 35.36 1.36 4.31
CA ASP A 245 34.52 0.17 4.31
C ASP A 245 35.18 -0.83 5.27
N GLU A 246 34.55 -1.07 6.43
CA GLU A 246 34.90 -2.15 7.38
C GLU A 246 34.71 -3.56 6.76
N ALA A 247 34.66 -3.65 5.43
CA ALA A 247 34.67 -4.89 4.66
C ALA A 247 36.12 -5.26 4.35
N GLY A 248 36.82 -5.72 5.39
CA GLY A 248 37.99 -6.60 5.28
C GLY A 248 39.22 -6.04 4.55
N ASP A 249 40.26 -5.78 5.32
CA ASP A 249 41.65 -5.97 4.90
C ASP A 249 41.87 -7.43 4.43
N SER A 250 41.42 -7.74 3.23
CA SER A 250 41.82 -8.93 2.49
C SER A 250 42.43 -8.44 1.18
N GLU A 251 43.76 -8.38 1.22
CA GLU A 251 44.68 -8.13 0.12
C GLU A 251 44.20 -8.69 -1.23
N PRO A 252 44.45 -7.98 -2.35
CA PRO A 252 44.07 -8.44 -3.68
C PRO A 252 45.05 -9.51 -4.16
N GLY A 253 44.79 -10.78 -3.82
CA GLY A 253 45.65 -11.86 -4.31
C GLY A 253 45.36 -13.26 -3.77
N ALA A 254 44.21 -13.85 -4.14
CA ALA A 254 44.11 -15.30 -4.34
C ALA A 254 42.75 -15.64 -4.98
N SER A 255 42.80 -16.18 -6.20
CA SER A 255 41.69 -16.88 -6.81
C SER A 255 41.22 -18.02 -5.90
N SER A 256 39.95 -18.01 -5.50
CA SER A 256 39.24 -19.18 -5.00
C SER A 256 37.84 -19.17 -5.61
N GLU A 257 37.48 -20.28 -6.23
CA GLU A 257 36.25 -20.52 -6.99
C GLU A 257 34.95 -20.17 -6.22
N PRO A 258 33.84 -19.90 -6.93
CA PRO A 258 32.57 -19.58 -6.29
C PRO A 258 31.98 -20.85 -5.63
N PRO A 259 31.44 -20.76 -4.39
CA PRO A 259 30.67 -21.87 -3.85
C PRO A 259 29.35 -22.00 -4.62
N ALA A 260 29.04 -23.24 -4.98
CA ALA A 260 27.90 -23.62 -5.80
C ALA A 260 26.56 -23.09 -5.25
N CYS A 261 25.73 -22.57 -6.17
CA CYS A 261 24.35 -22.17 -5.93
C CYS A 261 23.53 -23.33 -5.35
N SER A 262 23.07 -23.19 -4.11
CA SER A 262 21.97 -24.02 -3.59
C SER A 262 20.63 -23.34 -3.90
N PRO A 263 19.62 -24.06 -4.41
CA PRO A 263 18.36 -23.47 -4.84
C PRO A 263 17.50 -22.96 -3.67
N LEU A 264 16.88 -21.80 -3.89
CA LEU A 264 15.87 -21.18 -3.03
C LEU A 264 14.66 -22.10 -2.79
N PRO A 265 14.19 -22.28 -1.55
CA PRO A 265 12.85 -22.84 -1.31
C PRO A 265 11.76 -21.77 -1.42
N SER A 266 10.64 -22.15 -2.05
CA SER A 266 9.41 -21.35 -2.19
C SER A 266 8.69 -21.13 -0.84
N PRO A 267 7.81 -20.12 -0.71
CA PRO A 267 7.27 -19.72 0.58
C PRO A 267 6.04 -20.55 0.95
N ALA A 268 6.20 -21.50 1.87
CA ALA A 268 5.08 -22.18 2.52
C ALA A 268 5.38 -22.42 4.01
N ALA A 269 4.46 -21.95 4.85
CA ALA A 269 4.23 -22.22 6.27
C ALA A 269 5.31 -21.84 7.31
N PRO A 270 4.90 -21.43 8.54
CA PRO A 270 5.82 -20.98 9.58
C PRO A 270 6.42 -22.20 10.26
N THR A 271 7.74 -22.24 10.38
CA THR A 271 8.43 -23.20 11.26
C THR A 271 9.27 -22.42 12.23
N ALA A 272 9.04 -22.76 13.49
CA ALA A 272 9.71 -22.28 14.66
C ALA A 272 11.15 -22.83 14.76
N ILE A 273 11.87 -22.24 15.71
CA ILE A 273 13.06 -22.71 16.43
C ILE A 273 14.41 -22.23 15.88
N CYS A 274 15.07 -21.38 16.69
CA CYS A 274 16.45 -21.62 17.11
C CYS A 274 16.48 -21.66 18.64
N SER A 275 16.57 -22.87 19.18
CA SER A 275 16.93 -23.17 20.56
C SER A 275 18.42 -22.95 20.75
N PHE A 276 18.79 -22.27 21.84
CA PHE A 276 20.13 -22.31 22.41
C PHE A 276 20.06 -23.20 23.66
N SER A 277 21.08 -24.01 23.90
CA SER A 277 21.26 -24.75 25.17
C SER A 277 22.75 -24.95 25.40
N PRO A 278 23.19 -25.25 26.63
CA PRO A 278 22.82 -24.60 27.90
C PRO A 278 24.08 -24.24 28.73
N ASP A 279 23.96 -23.30 29.66
CA ASP A 279 24.85 -23.31 30.84
C ASP A 279 24.07 -22.87 32.08
N ASP A 280 24.56 -23.34 33.21
CA ASP A 280 23.88 -23.98 34.33
C ASP A 280 23.17 -23.04 35.32
N SER A 281 22.15 -23.59 35.98
CA SER A 281 21.52 -23.14 37.24
C SER A 281 20.89 -21.73 37.30
N ASP A 282 19.59 -21.64 37.00
CA ASP A 282 18.70 -20.77 37.79
C ASP A 282 17.24 -21.27 37.76
N GLU A 283 16.54 -21.01 38.85
CA GLU A 283 15.33 -21.67 39.32
C GLU A 283 14.15 -21.67 38.32
N GLN A 284 13.51 -22.84 38.15
CA GLN A 284 12.22 -22.97 37.48
C GLN A 284 11.14 -22.21 38.27
N LYS A 285 10.92 -20.95 37.92
CA LYS A 285 9.59 -20.34 38.06
C LYS A 285 8.78 -20.81 36.87
N GLU A 286 7.94 -21.81 37.09
CA GLU A 286 6.73 -21.98 36.30
C GLU A 286 5.91 -20.70 36.51
N GLU A 287 6.11 -19.70 35.64
CA GLU A 287 5.17 -18.61 35.49
C GLU A 287 3.89 -19.28 34.98
N GLU A 288 2.90 -19.46 35.86
CA GLU A 288 1.53 -19.76 35.46
C GLU A 288 1.20 -18.75 34.34
N GLU A 289 1.09 -19.22 33.10
CA GLU A 289 0.63 -18.39 31.99
C GLU A 289 -0.81 -18.01 32.31
N GLU A 290 -0.97 -16.87 32.98
CA GLU A 290 -2.26 -16.30 33.34
C GLU A 290 -3.12 -16.27 32.05
N GLU A 291 -4.22 -17.02 32.06
CA GLU A 291 -5.03 -17.25 30.86
C GLU A 291 -5.64 -15.92 30.41
N VAL A 292 -4.97 -15.26 29.46
CA VAL A 292 -5.37 -13.95 28.95
C VAL A 292 -6.74 -14.07 28.31
N THR A 293 -7.75 -13.47 28.93
CA THR A 293 -9.13 -13.47 28.44
C THR A 293 -9.24 -12.83 27.04
N VAL A 294 -10.23 -13.26 26.25
CA VAL A 294 -10.47 -12.73 24.89
C VAL A 294 -10.61 -11.19 24.85
N PRO A 295 -11.35 -10.53 25.77
CA PRO A 295 -11.45 -9.07 25.79
C PRO A 295 -10.14 -8.35 26.13
N GLU A 296 -9.31 -8.93 27.02
CA GLU A 296 -8.00 -8.36 27.35
C GLU A 296 -7.05 -8.49 26.15
N LEU A 297 -7.01 -9.66 25.52
CA LEU A 297 -6.26 -9.90 24.29
C LEU A 297 -6.66 -8.91 23.20
N ALA A 298 -7.96 -8.68 23.01
CA ALA A 298 -8.49 -7.74 22.04
C ALA A 298 -8.07 -6.30 22.34
N SER A 299 -8.11 -5.89 23.61
CA SER A 299 -7.68 -4.56 24.06
C SER A 299 -6.18 -4.34 23.79
N ARG A 300 -5.33 -5.32 24.11
CA ARG A 300 -3.88 -5.29 23.85
C ARG A 300 -3.55 -5.28 22.35
N THR A 301 -4.31 -6.04 21.56
CA THR A 301 -4.18 -6.10 20.10
C THR A 301 -4.55 -4.76 19.46
N LEU A 302 -5.67 -4.17 19.88
CA LEU A 302 -6.12 -2.85 19.43
C LEU A 302 -5.12 -1.76 19.79
N GLN A 303 -4.58 -1.76 21.01
CA GLN A 303 -3.56 -0.81 21.42
C GLN A 303 -2.29 -0.95 20.57
N SER A 304 -1.86 -2.18 20.29
CA SER A 304 -0.70 -2.44 19.43
C SER A 304 -0.89 -1.89 18.01
N TRP A 305 -2.10 -1.97 17.45
CA TRP A 305 -2.45 -1.34 16.17
C TRP A 305 -2.31 0.19 16.20
N LEU A 306 -2.83 0.84 17.26
CA LEU A 306 -2.77 2.29 17.43
C LEU A 306 -1.33 2.79 17.64
N ASP A 307 -0.56 2.09 18.47
CA ASP A 307 0.85 2.40 18.74
C ASP A 307 1.72 2.25 17.48
N MET A 308 1.50 1.17 16.74
CA MET A 308 2.21 0.92 15.48
C MET A 308 1.93 2.04 14.46
N ARG A 309 0.66 2.42 14.25
CA ARG A 309 0.27 3.48 13.30
C ARG A 309 0.80 4.85 13.71
N SER A 310 0.63 5.22 14.98
CA SER A 310 1.07 6.52 15.49
C SER A 310 2.61 6.63 15.49
N GLY A 311 3.31 5.57 15.86
CA GLY A 311 4.77 5.51 15.78
C GLY A 311 5.28 5.58 14.35
N ALA A 312 4.66 4.84 13.41
CA ALA A 312 4.99 4.92 11.99
C ALA A 312 4.78 6.35 11.44
N ALA A 313 3.68 7.01 11.80
CA ALA A 313 3.43 8.41 11.46
C ALA A 313 4.57 9.34 11.92
N ARG A 314 5.09 9.12 13.13
CA ARG A 314 6.22 9.89 13.67
C ARG A 314 7.51 9.63 12.91
N LEU A 315 7.81 8.38 12.56
CA LEU A 315 8.99 8.04 11.75
C LEU A 315 8.93 8.68 10.36
N MET A 316 7.76 8.63 9.71
CA MET A 316 7.52 9.18 8.37
C MET A 316 7.72 10.70 8.28
N LYS A 317 7.76 11.43 9.41
CA LYS A 317 8.12 12.87 9.43
C LYS A 317 9.59 13.13 9.09
N LYS A 318 10.46 12.14 9.27
CA LYS A 318 11.91 12.25 9.02
C LYS A 318 12.40 11.26 7.97
N TYR A 319 11.89 10.04 8.00
CA TYR A 319 12.23 9.00 7.04
C TYR A 319 11.26 9.04 5.87
N SER A 320 11.79 9.23 4.66
CA SER A 320 10.99 9.29 3.45
C SER A 320 10.35 7.95 3.12
N VAL A 321 9.07 7.98 2.77
CA VAL A 321 8.31 6.84 2.24
C VAL A 321 7.54 7.32 1.01
N HIS A 322 7.62 6.56 -0.06
CA HIS A 322 7.01 6.86 -1.35
C HIS A 322 5.94 5.83 -1.68
N THR A 323 4.81 6.29 -2.21
CA THR A 323 3.72 5.45 -2.72
C THR A 323 3.57 5.70 -4.21
N CYS A 324 3.17 4.69 -4.97
CA CYS A 324 2.75 4.91 -6.35
C CYS A 324 1.35 5.53 -6.36
N GLY A 325 1.19 6.60 -7.15
CA GLY A 325 -0.11 7.27 -7.29
C GLY A 325 -1.21 6.42 -7.92
N TYR A 326 -0.92 5.26 -8.50
CA TYR A 326 -1.92 4.45 -9.23
C TYR A 326 -1.96 2.98 -8.85
N CYS A 327 -0.96 2.49 -8.11
CA CYS A 327 -0.94 1.10 -7.69
C CYS A 327 -0.58 0.98 -6.20
N PRO A 328 -0.83 -0.18 -5.58
CA PRO A 328 -0.49 -0.47 -4.19
C PRO A 328 1.00 -0.43 -3.80
N GLU A 329 1.92 -0.14 -4.73
CA GLU A 329 3.37 -0.22 -4.50
C GLU A 329 3.86 0.90 -3.59
N VAL A 330 4.75 0.56 -2.67
CA VAL A 330 5.38 1.46 -1.69
C VAL A 330 6.89 1.23 -1.68
N GLN A 331 7.67 2.28 -1.44
CA GLN A 331 9.11 2.19 -1.21
C GLN A 331 9.52 3.09 -0.06
N VAL A 332 10.19 2.52 0.94
CA VAL A 332 10.86 3.28 2.00
C VAL A 332 12.24 3.71 1.51
N GLY A 333 12.66 4.91 1.87
CA GLY A 333 13.95 5.48 1.54
C GLY A 333 13.83 6.80 0.77
N PRO A 334 14.97 7.42 0.42
CA PRO A 334 14.98 8.75 -0.18
C PRO A 334 14.33 8.79 -1.57
N LYS A 335 14.27 7.67 -2.29
CA LYS A 335 13.69 7.60 -3.64
C LYS A 335 12.87 6.33 -3.82
N GLY A 336 11.81 6.44 -4.62
CA GLY A 336 11.12 5.27 -5.15
C GLY A 336 12.01 4.43 -6.09
N HIS A 337 11.74 3.13 -6.16
CA HIS A 337 12.51 2.22 -7.00
C HIS A 337 12.27 2.46 -8.50
N LYS A 338 13.20 1.99 -9.34
CA LYS A 338 13.12 2.04 -10.80
C LYS A 338 12.63 0.74 -11.45
N VAL A 339 12.18 -0.23 -10.65
CA VAL A 339 11.57 -1.46 -11.16
C VAL A 339 10.31 -1.15 -11.97
N ARG A 340 10.32 -1.57 -13.24
CA ARG A 340 9.20 -1.48 -14.20
C ARG A 340 8.17 -2.58 -13.96
N MET A 341 7.29 -2.38 -12.98
CA MET A 341 6.25 -3.37 -12.63
C MET A 341 4.91 -2.76 -12.25
N CYS A 342 4.68 -1.48 -12.55
CA CYS A 342 3.41 -0.82 -12.33
C CYS A 342 2.33 -1.43 -13.23
N ARG A 343 1.34 -2.08 -12.62
CA ARG A 343 0.21 -2.74 -13.31
C ARG A 343 -1.00 -1.83 -13.50
N ALA A 344 -0.89 -0.53 -13.22
CA ALA A 344 -1.98 0.40 -13.46
C ALA A 344 -2.22 0.54 -14.98
N THR A 345 -3.50 0.51 -15.39
CA THR A 345 -3.92 0.45 -16.81
C THR A 345 -3.30 1.56 -17.67
N LYS A 346 -3.23 2.78 -17.15
CA LYS A 346 -2.64 3.94 -17.85
C LYS A 346 -1.09 3.92 -17.93
N HIS A 347 -0.41 3.00 -17.24
CA HIS A 347 1.04 3.01 -17.08
C HIS A 347 1.77 1.89 -17.84
N GLN A 348 1.03 0.98 -18.50
CA GLN A 348 1.64 0.06 -19.46
C GLN A 348 2.32 0.84 -20.61
N GLN A 349 1.75 1.98 -21.01
CA GLN A 349 2.34 2.90 -22.00
C GLN A 349 3.62 3.61 -21.52
N ARG A 350 3.90 3.59 -20.20
CA ARG A 350 5.12 4.15 -19.60
C ARG A 350 6.13 3.08 -19.24
N ASP A 351 6.11 1.96 -19.96
CA ASP A 351 7.03 0.85 -19.75
C ASP A 351 7.00 0.36 -18.28
N GLY A 352 5.79 0.27 -17.71
CA GLY A 352 5.57 -0.21 -16.35
C GLY A 352 6.16 0.66 -15.24
N GLN A 353 6.52 1.93 -15.49
CA GLN A 353 7.11 2.80 -14.46
C GLN A 353 6.08 3.32 -13.45
N HIS A 354 6.53 3.46 -12.20
CA HIS A 354 5.73 4.02 -11.11
C HIS A 354 5.69 5.55 -11.17
N ALA A 355 4.57 6.15 -10.76
CA ALA A 355 4.49 7.58 -10.48
C ALA A 355 4.56 7.77 -8.97
N TRP A 356 5.78 7.95 -8.47
CA TRP A 356 6.05 8.14 -7.05
C TRP A 356 5.50 9.47 -6.54
N GLN A 357 5.01 9.45 -5.30
CA GLN A 357 4.63 10.61 -4.50
C GLN A 357 4.82 10.28 -3.02
N GLU A 358 4.80 11.31 -2.16
CA GLU A 358 4.84 11.15 -0.71
C GLU A 358 3.71 10.23 -0.24
N ALA A 359 4.05 9.23 0.59
CA ALA A 359 3.10 8.28 1.17
C ALA A 359 2.46 8.82 2.45
N THR A 360 1.24 8.39 2.75
CA THR A 360 0.64 8.54 4.08
C THR A 360 0.82 7.27 4.91
N VAL A 361 0.45 7.33 6.20
CA VAL A 361 0.45 6.14 7.06
C VAL A 361 -0.48 5.06 6.53
N ASP A 362 -1.60 5.43 5.90
CA ASP A 362 -2.54 4.47 5.29
C ASP A 362 -1.97 3.80 4.02
N ASP A 363 -1.02 4.45 3.34
CA ASP A 363 -0.26 3.76 2.29
C ASP A 363 0.69 2.72 2.87
N LEU A 364 1.30 2.99 4.04
CA LEU A 364 2.27 2.12 4.69
C LEU A 364 1.62 0.97 5.49
N VAL A 365 0.46 1.24 6.09
CA VAL A 365 -0.34 0.32 6.91
C VAL A 365 -1.77 0.44 6.41
N ARG A 366 -2.13 -0.37 5.42
CA ARG A 366 -3.41 -0.22 4.72
C ARG A 366 -4.56 -0.70 5.61
N PRO A 367 -5.49 0.18 6.02
CA PRO A 367 -6.70 -0.25 6.70
C PRO A 367 -7.67 -0.90 5.69
N SER A 368 -8.17 -2.09 6.01
CA SER A 368 -9.33 -2.68 5.33
C SER A 368 -10.58 -2.14 6.04
N TYR A 369 -11.41 -1.32 5.38
CA TYR A 369 -12.65 -0.83 6.01
C TYR A 369 -13.78 -1.84 5.85
N VAL A 370 -14.46 -2.15 6.94
CA VAL A 370 -15.59 -3.09 7.02
C VAL A 370 -16.82 -2.38 7.59
N TRP A 371 -18.00 -2.94 7.33
CA TRP A 371 -19.24 -2.48 7.98
C TRP A 371 -19.25 -2.88 9.45
N HIS A 372 -19.66 -1.95 10.31
CA HIS A 372 -19.80 -2.19 11.74
C HIS A 372 -21.03 -3.05 12.03
N VAL A 373 -20.89 -4.01 12.94
CA VAL A 373 -21.97 -4.87 13.45
C VAL A 373 -22.23 -4.52 14.90
N ALA A 374 -23.35 -3.85 15.19
CA ALA A 374 -23.66 -3.32 16.53
C ALA A 374 -23.87 -4.41 17.59
N ASP A 375 -24.57 -5.50 17.24
CA ASP A 375 -24.87 -6.61 18.15
C ASP A 375 -24.44 -7.96 17.54
N PRO A 376 -23.19 -8.39 17.77
CA PRO A 376 -22.67 -9.67 17.27
C PRO A 376 -23.09 -10.89 18.12
N GLY A 377 -24.01 -10.72 19.09
CA GLY A 377 -24.31 -11.67 20.19
C GLY A 377 -24.49 -13.14 19.80
N ASP A 378 -24.50 -14.02 20.81
CA ASP A 378 -24.23 -15.48 20.71
C ASP A 378 -24.99 -16.27 19.63
N GLY A 379 -26.13 -15.78 19.15
CA GLY A 379 -26.92 -16.38 18.06
C GLY A 379 -26.56 -15.94 16.64
N GLY A 380 -25.68 -14.94 16.47
CA GLY A 380 -25.41 -14.30 15.18
C GLY A 380 -26.65 -13.60 14.65
N GLY A 381 -26.79 -12.30 14.93
CA GLY A 381 -27.88 -11.48 14.38
C GLY A 381 -28.00 -11.60 12.85
N PRO A 382 -29.17 -11.25 12.29
CA PRO A 382 -29.37 -11.32 10.83
C PRO A 382 -28.28 -10.51 10.11
N PRO A 383 -27.84 -10.94 8.92
CA PRO A 383 -26.80 -10.23 8.18
C PRO A 383 -27.19 -8.78 7.91
N LEU A 384 -26.21 -7.90 7.72
CA LEU A 384 -26.50 -6.49 7.41
C LEU A 384 -27.26 -6.41 6.07
N ALA A 385 -28.52 -5.94 6.13
CA ALA A 385 -29.42 -5.81 5.00
C ALA A 385 -29.00 -4.68 4.05
N ASN A 386 -29.25 -4.81 2.75
CA ASN A 386 -28.87 -3.78 1.79
C ASN A 386 -29.71 -2.49 1.94
N GLU A 387 -30.98 -2.65 2.30
CA GLU A 387 -31.98 -1.60 2.49
C GLU A 387 -31.56 -0.64 3.61
N LEU A 388 -30.95 -1.19 4.66
CA LEU A 388 -30.49 -0.47 5.85
C LEU A 388 -29.08 0.11 5.73
N LYS A 389 -28.43 -0.02 4.56
CA LYS A 389 -27.05 0.43 4.33
C LYS A 389 -26.80 1.87 4.76
N ARG A 390 -27.80 2.75 4.61
CA ARG A 390 -27.69 4.18 4.98
C ARG A 390 -27.57 4.40 6.48
N TYR A 391 -27.87 3.41 7.33
CA TYR A 391 -27.79 3.50 8.79
C TYR A 391 -26.49 2.92 9.37
N TYR A 392 -25.82 1.99 8.67
CA TYR A 392 -24.67 1.27 9.20
C TYR A 392 -23.35 2.03 9.14
N GLY A 393 -22.63 2.08 10.26
CA GLY A 393 -21.26 2.59 10.31
C GLY A 393 -20.22 1.68 9.66
N LYS A 394 -18.97 2.17 9.64
CA LYS A 394 -17.79 1.42 9.22
C LYS A 394 -16.65 1.58 10.22
N ALA A 395 -15.68 0.68 10.14
CA ALA A 395 -14.42 0.79 10.88
C ALA A 395 -13.30 0.06 10.12
N PRO A 396 -12.02 0.34 10.41
CA PRO A 396 -10.95 -0.57 10.03
C PRO A 396 -11.22 -1.97 10.61
N ALA A 397 -10.95 -3.03 9.84
CA ALA A 397 -11.24 -4.42 10.21
C ALA A 397 -10.57 -4.81 11.53
N VAL A 398 -9.35 -4.32 11.78
CA VAL A 398 -8.64 -4.51 13.05
C VAL A 398 -9.45 -3.94 14.23
N VAL A 399 -10.04 -2.77 14.05
CA VAL A 399 -10.86 -2.10 15.09
C VAL A 399 -12.15 -2.87 15.30
N GLU A 400 -12.87 -3.19 14.22
CA GLU A 400 -14.11 -3.96 14.29
C GLU A 400 -13.89 -5.32 14.98
N LEU A 401 -12.85 -6.05 14.58
CA LEU A 401 -12.49 -7.34 15.17
C LEU A 401 -12.23 -7.24 16.67
N CYS A 402 -11.40 -6.28 17.09
CA CYS A 402 -11.09 -6.13 18.51
C CYS A 402 -12.32 -5.69 19.32
N VAL A 403 -13.16 -4.81 18.77
CA VAL A 403 -14.40 -4.38 19.44
C VAL A 403 -15.39 -5.52 19.59
N GLN A 404 -15.59 -6.34 18.55
CA GLN A 404 -16.44 -7.54 18.65
C GLN A 404 -15.90 -8.55 19.68
N ALA A 405 -14.59 -8.60 19.88
CA ALA A 405 -13.95 -9.39 20.94
C ALA A 405 -14.04 -8.77 22.35
N GLY A 406 -14.70 -7.62 22.52
CA GLY A 406 -14.90 -6.96 23.81
C GLY A 406 -13.90 -5.84 24.13
N ALA A 407 -13.05 -5.42 23.19
CA ALA A 407 -12.22 -4.23 23.38
C ALA A 407 -13.06 -2.95 23.41
N PRO A 408 -12.68 -1.94 24.22
CA PRO A 408 -13.39 -0.67 24.26
C PRO A 408 -13.25 0.07 22.92
N VAL A 409 -14.35 0.66 22.44
CA VAL A 409 -14.34 1.43 21.20
C VAL A 409 -13.45 2.67 21.34
N PRO A 410 -12.43 2.86 20.46
CA PRO A 410 -11.61 4.07 20.50
C PRO A 410 -12.42 5.31 20.09
N ALA A 411 -12.20 6.43 20.78
CA ALA A 411 -12.92 7.68 20.52
C ALA A 411 -12.85 8.13 19.04
N ALA A 412 -11.71 7.94 18.38
CA ALA A 412 -11.50 8.31 16.98
C ALA A 412 -12.35 7.52 15.97
N TYR A 413 -12.95 6.39 16.37
CA TYR A 413 -13.78 5.56 15.48
C TYR A 413 -15.26 5.57 15.85
N ARG A 414 -15.67 6.21 16.96
CA ARG A 414 -17.08 6.25 17.41
C ARG A 414 -18.02 6.82 16.35
N SER A 415 -17.66 7.96 15.74
CA SER A 415 -18.46 8.57 14.67
C SER A 415 -18.50 7.69 13.41
N MET A 416 -17.37 7.10 13.04
CA MET A 416 -17.25 6.21 11.88
C MET A 416 -18.15 4.97 12.04
N MET A 417 -18.19 4.40 13.24
CA MET A 417 -19.00 3.23 13.61
C MET A 417 -20.49 3.56 13.81
N ARG A 418 -20.86 4.84 13.92
CA ARG A 418 -22.24 5.33 14.12
C ARG A 418 -22.94 4.72 15.32
N LEU A 419 -22.25 4.72 16.46
CA LEU A 419 -22.83 4.26 17.71
C LEU A 419 -23.97 5.17 18.23
N ASP A 420 -24.12 6.36 17.66
CA ASP A 420 -25.18 7.32 17.92
C ASP A 420 -26.45 7.08 17.07
N VAL A 421 -26.41 6.13 16.14
CA VAL A 421 -27.52 5.85 15.23
C VAL A 421 -28.07 4.46 15.50
N VAL A 422 -29.38 4.40 15.74
CA VAL A 422 -30.12 3.15 15.88
C VAL A 422 -30.72 2.81 14.52
N PRO A 423 -30.27 1.75 13.83
CA PRO A 423 -30.92 1.30 12.61
C PRO A 423 -32.35 0.83 12.92
N PRO A 424 -33.34 1.13 12.06
CA PRO A 424 -34.69 0.58 12.20
C PRO A 424 -34.63 -0.95 12.02
N ALA A 425 -35.61 -1.67 12.57
CA ALA A 425 -35.74 -3.09 12.30
C ALA A 425 -36.03 -3.35 10.80
N ARG A 426 -35.77 -4.56 10.32
CA ARG A 426 -35.95 -4.90 8.90
C ARG A 426 -37.40 -4.71 8.42
N ASP A 427 -38.36 -5.01 9.29
CA ASP A 427 -39.81 -4.86 9.08
C ASP A 427 -40.30 -3.41 9.25
N GLU A 428 -39.54 -2.57 9.95
CA GLU A 428 -39.81 -1.14 10.09
C GLU A 428 -39.25 -0.30 8.95
N TYR A 429 -38.45 -0.89 8.05
CA TYR A 429 -37.78 -0.16 6.98
C TYR A 429 -38.78 0.63 6.12
N ASP A 430 -39.89 0.00 5.72
CA ASP A 430 -40.91 0.65 4.88
C ASP A 430 -41.60 1.84 5.58
N LEU A 431 -41.53 1.93 6.91
CA LEU A 431 -42.08 3.05 7.68
C LEU A 431 -41.17 4.28 7.70
N VAL A 432 -39.89 4.09 7.36
CA VAL A 432 -38.86 5.15 7.38
C VAL A 432 -38.18 5.34 6.03
N ALA A 433 -38.57 4.54 5.02
CA ALA A 433 -37.92 4.42 3.70
C ALA A 433 -37.91 5.74 2.92
#